data_AF-A0A519SZI9-F1
#
_entry.id   AF-A0A519SZI9-F1
#
_cell.length_a   1.000
_cell.length_b   1.000
_cell.length_c   1.000
_cell.angle_alpha   90.00
_cell.angle_beta   90.00
_cell.angle_gamma   90.00
#
_symmetry.space_group_name_H-M   'P 1'
#
loop_
_entity.id
_entity.type
_entity.pdbx_description
1 polymer ?
#
loop_
_entity_poly.entity_id
_entity_poly.type
_entity_poly.pdbx_seq_one_letter_code
_entity_poly.pdbx_strand_id
1 'polypeptide(L)' 'FLGLTVPDEKVRWNEARQAYDFGEVDWDEFWSVVKGNGLCNADRLQARVQAHEEGAWVREAALAHAQKRQAREMAL' A
#
# COMPACT_ATOMS: atom_id res chain seq x y z
N PHE A 1 21.26 -13.86 17.16
CA PHE A 1 20.73 -14.82 16.16
C PHE A 1 19.32 -15.19 16.58
N LEU A 2 18.34 -15.19 15.66
CA LEU A 2 16.91 -15.38 15.99
C LEU A 2 16.43 -16.85 15.94
N GLY A 3 17.28 -17.80 15.52
CA GLY A 3 16.89 -19.22 15.44
C GLY A 3 15.90 -19.55 14.32
N LEU A 4 15.70 -18.64 13.36
CA LEU A 4 14.75 -18.79 12.26
C LEU A 4 15.41 -19.42 11.02
N THR A 5 14.59 -20.09 10.22
CA THR A 5 14.96 -20.59 8.89
C THR A 5 14.26 -19.79 7.80
N VAL A 6 14.89 -19.68 6.63
CA VAL A 6 14.29 -19.06 5.44
C VAL A 6 13.51 -20.14 4.69
N PRO A 7 12.26 -19.89 4.25
CA PRO A 7 11.47 -20.84 3.48
C PRO A 7 11.90 -20.91 2.01
N ASP A 8 13.21 -21.06 1.77
CA ASP A 8 13.80 -21.26 0.46
C ASP A 8 15.03 -22.16 0.61
N GLU A 9 14.90 -23.41 0.15
CA GLU A 9 15.94 -24.43 0.24
C GLU A 9 17.18 -24.10 -0.60
N LYS A 10 17.05 -23.20 -1.58
CA LYS A 10 18.15 -22.81 -2.48
C LYS A 10 18.99 -21.67 -1.90
N VAL A 11 18.59 -21.08 -0.76
CA VAL A 11 19.36 -20.02 -0.11
C VAL A 11 20.69 -20.55 0.39
N ARG A 12 21.77 -20.03 -0.17
CA ARG A 12 23.14 -20.33 0.26
C ARG A 12 24.10 -19.20 -0.04
N TRP A 13 25.09 -19.02 0.84
CA TRP A 13 26.17 -18.08 0.59
C TRP A 13 26.98 -18.54 -0.63
N ASN A 14 27.23 -17.63 -1.57
CA ASN A 14 28.04 -17.85 -2.75
C ASN A 14 29.33 -17.02 -2.63
N GLU A 15 30.45 -17.70 -2.36
CA GLU A 15 31.75 -17.05 -2.17
C GLU A 15 32.26 -16.33 -3.42
N ALA A 16 31.95 -16.82 -4.62
CA ALA A 16 32.40 -16.18 -5.86
C ALA A 16 31.67 -14.86 -6.13
N ARG A 17 30.37 -14.81 -5.83
CA ARG A 17 29.52 -13.62 -6.01
C ARG A 17 29.56 -12.68 -4.82
N GLN A 18 30.07 -13.14 -3.67
CA GLN A 18 30.00 -12.44 -2.38
C GLN A 18 28.55 -12.05 -2.02
N ALA A 19 27.60 -12.95 -2.31
CA ALA A 19 26.17 -12.75 -2.10
C ALA A 19 25.46 -14.10 -1.85
N TYR A 20 24.20 -14.08 -1.43
CA TYR A 20 23.37 -15.30 -1.36
C TYR A 20 22.77 -15.60 -2.73
N ASP A 21 22.86 -16.86 -3.16
CA ASP A 21 21.96 -17.39 -4.18
C ASP A 21 20.60 -17.67 -3.52
N PHE A 22 19.51 -17.60 -4.30
CA PHE A 22 18.14 -17.84 -3.87
C PHE A 22 17.35 -18.53 -5.00
N GLY A 23 16.19 -19.07 -4.64
CA GLY A 23 15.29 -19.77 -5.54
C GLY A 23 14.59 -18.85 -6.54
N GLU A 24 13.84 -19.47 -7.44
CA GLU A 24 13.03 -18.73 -8.40
C GLU A 24 11.79 -18.17 -7.74
N VAL A 25 11.42 -16.94 -8.10
CA VAL A 25 10.18 -16.30 -7.65
C VAL A 25 9.01 -16.88 -8.45
N ASP A 26 7.88 -17.10 -7.79
CA ASP A 26 6.62 -17.37 -8.48
C ASP A 26 6.14 -16.09 -9.19
N TRP A 27 6.56 -15.93 -10.45
CA TRP A 27 6.22 -14.77 -11.26
C TRP A 27 4.75 -14.75 -11.68
N ASP A 28 4.07 -15.90 -11.74
CA ASP A 28 2.65 -15.98 -12.06
C ASP A 28 1.81 -15.45 -10.89
N GLU A 29 2.13 -15.85 -9.66
CA GLU A 29 1.54 -15.26 -8.45
C GLU A 29 1.82 -13.76 -8.39
N PHE A 30 3.07 -13.34 -8.59
CA PHE A 30 3.45 -11.94 -8.58
C PHE A 30 2.56 -11.09 -9.51
N TRP A 31 2.42 -11.51 -10.77
CA TRP A 31 1.61 -10.78 -11.74
C TRP A 31 0.11 -10.87 -11.45
N SER A 32 -0.37 -11.97 -10.87
CA SER A 32 -1.76 -12.10 -10.42
C SER A 32 -2.08 -11.06 -9.34
N VAL A 33 -1.21 -10.91 -8.34
CA VAL A 33 -1.35 -9.92 -7.25
C VAL A 33 -1.31 -8.49 -7.79
N VAL A 34 -0.35 -8.18 -8.67
CA VAL A 34 -0.23 -6.86 -9.30
C VAL A 34 -1.50 -6.49 -10.08
N LYS A 35 -2.12 -7.46 -10.75
CA LYS A 35 -3.35 -7.27 -11.54
C LYS A 35 -4.62 -7.19 -10.69
N GLY A 36 -4.52 -7.24 -9.36
CA GLY A 36 -5.68 -7.09 -8.49
C GLY A 36 -6.27 -8.40 -7.97
N ASN A 37 -5.68 -9.55 -8.29
CA ASN A 37 -6.21 -10.87 -7.91
C ASN A 37 -5.45 -11.50 -6.73
N GLY A 38 -4.76 -10.68 -5.93
CA GLY A 38 -4.10 -11.13 -4.71
C GLY A 38 -5.05 -11.14 -3.52
N LEU A 39 -4.59 -11.76 -2.43
CA LEU A 39 -5.39 -12.09 -1.26
C LEU A 39 -6.18 -10.91 -0.66
N CYS A 40 -5.62 -9.70 -0.69
CA CYS A 40 -6.21 -8.54 -0.03
C CYS A 40 -6.45 -7.35 -0.98
N ASN A 41 -6.40 -7.55 -2.30
CA ASN A 41 -6.53 -6.45 -3.24
C ASN A 41 -7.92 -5.79 -3.15
N ALA A 42 -8.98 -6.60 -3.14
CA ALA A 42 -10.36 -6.14 -3.01
C ALA A 42 -10.58 -5.39 -1.68
N ASP A 43 -10.22 -6.02 -0.55
CA ASP A 43 -10.39 -5.44 0.78
C ASP A 43 -9.63 -4.12 0.94
N ARG A 44 -8.40 -4.03 0.43
CA ARG A 44 -7.60 -2.79 0.49
C ARG A 44 -8.24 -1.66 -0.31
N LEU A 45 -8.75 -1.98 -1.52
CA LEU A 45 -9.41 -0.98 -2.34
C LEU A 45 -10.72 -0.54 -1.69
N GLN A 46 -11.53 -1.48 -1.21
CA GLN A 46 -12.79 -1.19 -0.53
C GLN A 46 -12.57 -0.31 0.70
N ALA A 47 -11.59 -0.62 1.55
CA ALA A 47 -11.28 0.18 2.73
C ALA A 47 -10.92 1.64 2.36
N ARG A 48 -10.22 1.85 1.23
CA ARG A 48 -9.90 3.19 0.73
C ARG A 48 -11.12 3.91 0.14
N VAL A 49 -11.92 3.22 -0.66
CA VAL A 49 -13.17 3.75 -1.23
C VAL A 49 -14.11 4.15 -0.10
N GLN A 50 -14.36 3.26 0.86
CA GLN A 50 -15.22 3.51 2.00
C GLN A 50 -14.75 4.71 2.81
N ALA A 51 -13.46 4.78 3.19
CA ALA A 51 -12.94 5.93 3.92
C ALA A 51 -13.07 7.25 3.13
N HIS A 52 -12.96 7.20 1.80
CA HIS A 52 -13.16 8.36 0.95
C HIS A 52 -14.63 8.78 0.88
N GLU A 53 -15.54 7.85 0.64
CA GLU A 53 -16.97 8.10 0.50
C GLU A 53 -17.61 8.54 1.82
N GLU A 54 -17.39 7.79 2.90
CA GLU A 54 -17.90 8.12 4.23
C GLU A 54 -17.29 9.42 4.78
N GLY A 55 -16.06 9.74 4.36
CA GLY A 55 -15.37 10.98 4.71
C GLY A 55 -15.77 12.19 3.85
N ALA A 56 -16.70 12.07 2.89
CA ALA A 56 -17.07 13.15 1.98
C ALA A 56 -17.55 14.41 2.72
N TRP A 57 -18.41 14.24 3.72
CA TRP A 57 -18.97 15.36 4.49
C TRP A 57 -17.89 16.18 5.20
N VAL A 58 -16.79 15.55 5.65
CA VAL A 58 -15.67 16.26 6.30
C VAL A 58 -14.99 17.18 5.31
N ARG A 59 -14.76 16.70 4.08
CA ARG A 59 -14.14 17.49 3.01
C ARG A 59 -15.04 18.65 2.60
N GLU A 60 -16.33 18.41 2.48
CA GLU A 60 -17.33 19.45 2.19
C GLU A 60 -17.40 20.50 3.31
N ALA A 61 -17.40 20.07 4.58
CA ALA A 61 -17.39 20.95 5.74
C ALA A 61 -16.12 21.81 5.78
N ALA A 62 -14.95 21.21 5.53
CA ALA A 62 -13.68 21.93 5.48
C ALA A 62 -13.68 22.99 4.36
N LEU A 63 -14.18 22.65 3.17
CA LEU A 63 -14.29 23.58 2.04
C LEU A 63 -15.23 24.75 2.37
N ALA A 64 -16.43 24.46 2.90
CA ALA A 64 -17.39 25.48 3.27
C ALA A 64 -16.86 26.41 4.38
N HIS A 65 -16.13 25.86 5.35
CA HIS A 65 -15.48 26.66 6.39
C HIS A 65 -14.41 27.60 5.81
N ALA A 66 -13.55 27.09 4.93
CA ALA A 66 -12.52 27.89 4.27
C ALA A 66 -13.13 29.04 3.44
N GLN A 67 -14.19 28.77 2.67
CA GLN A 67 -14.90 29.79 1.90
C GLN A 67 -15.48 30.90 2.81
N LYS A 68 -16.10 30.54 3.93
CA LYS A 68 -16.62 31.51 4.91
C LYS A 68 -15.52 32.37 5.52
N ARG A 69 -14.34 31.78 5.79
CA ARG A 69 -13.18 32.53 6.29
C ARG A 69 -12.68 33.53 5.25
N GLN A 70 -12.48 33.09 4.01
CA GLN A 70 -12.03 33.94 2.92
C GLN A 70 -12.97 35.11 2.66
N ALA A 71 -14.29 34.86 2.66
CA ALA A 71 -15.28 35.92 2.48
C ALA A 71 -15.23 36.98 3.60
N ARG A 72 -14.97 36.58 4.85
CA ARG A 72 -14.79 37.52 5.97
C ARG A 72 -13.51 38.34 5.84
N GLU A 73 -12.42 37.71 5.42
CA GLU A 73 -11.14 38.40 5.20
C GLU A 73 -11.22 39.43 4.06
N MET A 74 -11.97 39.13 2.98
CA MET A 74 -12.19 40.06 1.86
C MET A 74 -13.13 41.23 2.19
N ALA A 75 -13.94 41.10 3.23
CA ALA A 75 -14.89 42.13 3.68
C ALA A 75 -14.32 43.07 4.74
N LEU A 76 -13.10 42.81 5.22
CA LEU A 76 -12.29 43.65 6.11
C LEU A 76 -11.42 44.61 5.28
#